data_AF-A0A415BX69-F1
#
_entry.id   AF-A0A415BX69-F1
#
_cell.length_a   1.000
_cell.length_b   1.000
_cell.length_c   1.000
_cell.angle_alpha   90.00
_cell.angle_beta   90.00
_cell.angle_gamma   90.00
#
_symmetry.space_group_name_H-M   'P 1'
#
loop_
_entity.id
_entity.type
_entity.pdbx_description
1 polymer ?
#
loop_
_entity_poly.entity_id
_entity_poly.type
_entity_poly.pdbx_seq_one_letter_code
_entity_poly.pdbx_strand_id
1 'polypeptide(L)'
;MENNMFCFQCQETAKGFGCTLKGVCGKNATTARTMDLLLFVVRGISVVADQLRQHSLPVEKEVDNFIVDALFCTITNANFDDESITKRIDKGLAIRDDLKHQASAKDIPLPEADELNWKGSHDEYDAKAATVGVLREQNEDLRSLKELIMYGLKGMAAYLEHAMRLGHNDESIHRFMQNTIAQITTKSLSADELTVLALKTGEIGVRTMALLDKANTSRYGNPEITHVNIGTGTRPGILISGHDLHDLEELLEQTKDSGVDVYTHGEMLPAHYYPAFKKYTHFAGNYGNAWWKQREEFTSFNGPILFTTNCIVPPLPNATYKERMFTTNSTGYPGCKHITADEKGHKDYTEIIETAKQCAAPTEIEHGEIMGGFAHNQVFQLADKVVEAVKSGAIRKFIVMAGCDGRMRSRDYYTTFAEMLPKDTVILTAGCAKYRYNKLGLGDINGIPRVLDAGQCNDSYSLAVIALKLKEVFGLHDINELPIIYNIAWYEQKAVIVLLALLSLGIKEIHLGPTLPAFLSPNVTKVLVENFGVSGIGTVESDMRKWGLTNE
;
A
#
# COMPACT_ATOMS: atom_id res chain seq x y z
N MET A 1 -30.37 15.76 -0.51
CA MET A 1 -29.37 14.83 0.10
C MET A 1 -28.30 14.42 -0.93
N GLU A 2 -27.98 15.23 -1.93
CA GLU A 2 -27.10 14.85 -3.06
C GLU A 2 -25.59 14.85 -2.73
N ASN A 3 -25.16 15.47 -1.62
CA ASN A 3 -23.75 15.69 -1.30
C ASN A 3 -23.21 14.90 -0.09
N ASN A 4 -23.92 13.85 0.34
CA ASN A 4 -23.47 13.04 1.48
C ASN A 4 -22.65 11.83 1.00
N MET A 5 -21.61 11.50 1.77
CA MET A 5 -20.78 10.29 1.67
C MET A 5 -20.45 9.80 3.08
N PHE A 6 -19.85 8.62 3.23
CA PHE A 6 -19.16 8.26 4.46
C PHE A 6 -17.93 7.43 4.13
N CYS A 7 -16.74 7.93 4.49
CA CYS A 7 -15.48 7.22 4.26
C CYS A 7 -14.50 7.50 5.39
N PHE A 8 -13.97 6.44 6.01
CA PHE A 8 -13.02 6.53 7.12
C PHE A 8 -11.77 5.65 6.94
N GLN A 9 -11.52 5.14 5.74
CA GLN A 9 -10.49 4.12 5.47
C GLN A 9 -9.02 4.60 5.60
N CYS A 10 -8.77 5.91 5.77
CA CYS A 10 -7.41 6.46 5.87
C CYS A 10 -7.21 7.28 7.13
N GLN A 11 -5.95 7.41 7.54
CA GLN A 11 -5.54 8.08 8.76
C GLN A 11 -6.00 9.54 8.83
N GLU A 12 -6.05 10.24 7.69
CA GLU A 12 -6.44 11.66 7.60
C GLU A 12 -7.96 11.88 7.53
N THR A 13 -8.77 10.88 7.83
CA THR A 13 -10.22 11.05 7.81
C THR A 13 -10.67 12.19 8.73
N ALA A 14 -11.70 12.93 8.31
CA ALA A 14 -12.11 14.16 8.97
C ALA A 14 -12.43 13.91 10.46
N LYS A 15 -11.79 14.73 11.32
CA LYS A 15 -11.92 14.69 12.78
C LYS A 15 -11.57 13.34 13.44
N GLY A 16 -10.85 12.46 12.74
CA GLY A 16 -10.61 11.09 13.23
C GLY A 16 -11.89 10.26 13.34
N PHE A 17 -12.94 10.61 12.59
CA PHE A 17 -14.24 9.93 12.61
C PHE A 17 -14.63 9.43 11.22
N GLY A 18 -14.75 10.33 10.24
CA GLY A 18 -15.31 10.00 8.94
C GLY A 18 -15.49 11.23 8.05
N CYS A 19 -15.12 11.12 6.78
CA CYS A 19 -15.39 12.14 5.78
C CYS A 19 -16.84 12.02 5.30
N THR A 20 -17.65 13.07 5.50
CA THR A 20 -19.10 13.02 5.24
C THR A 20 -19.59 13.87 4.07
N LEU A 21 -18.81 14.87 3.65
CA LEU A 21 -19.15 15.79 2.55
C LEU A 21 -18.16 15.69 1.40
N LYS A 22 -16.86 15.70 1.74
CA LYS A 22 -15.74 15.52 0.81
C LYS A 22 -14.59 14.89 1.59
N GLY A 23 -13.85 14.00 0.94
CA GLY A 23 -12.64 13.42 1.52
C GLY A 23 -11.58 14.48 1.77
N VAL A 24 -10.84 14.37 2.88
CA VAL A 24 -9.63 15.20 3.13
C VAL A 24 -8.58 14.99 2.03
N CYS A 25 -8.55 13.78 1.45
CA CYS A 25 -7.75 13.46 0.27
C CYS A 25 -8.19 14.17 -1.03
N GLY A 26 -9.34 14.85 -1.02
CA GLY A 26 -9.95 15.51 -2.16
C GLY A 26 -10.99 14.67 -2.92
N LYS A 27 -11.27 13.43 -2.49
CA LYS A 27 -12.30 12.56 -3.07
C LYS A 27 -13.69 13.20 -2.95
N ASN A 28 -14.39 13.37 -4.06
CA ASN A 28 -15.75 13.91 -4.07
C ASN A 28 -16.76 12.88 -3.52
N ALA A 29 -17.93 13.37 -3.08
CA ALA A 29 -18.99 12.49 -2.58
C ALA A 29 -19.49 11.51 -3.65
N THR A 30 -19.59 11.94 -4.92
CA THR A 30 -19.94 11.09 -6.06
C THR A 30 -18.97 9.92 -6.18
N THR A 31 -17.67 10.20 -6.31
CA THR A 31 -16.61 9.19 -6.37
C THR A 31 -16.66 8.23 -5.19
N ALA A 32 -16.88 8.74 -3.97
CA ALA A 32 -16.97 7.88 -2.79
C ALA A 32 -18.16 6.90 -2.89
N ARG A 33 -19.34 7.38 -3.29
CA ARG A 33 -20.53 6.55 -3.50
C ARG A 33 -20.34 5.55 -4.64
N THR A 34 -19.75 5.96 -5.75
CA THR A 34 -19.45 5.06 -6.87
C THR A 34 -18.51 3.94 -6.43
N MET A 35 -17.50 4.23 -5.59
CA MET A 35 -16.66 3.19 -4.98
C MET A 35 -17.45 2.25 -4.05
N ASP A 36 -18.39 2.78 -3.25
CA ASP A 36 -19.23 1.96 -2.38
C ASP A 36 -20.12 1.00 -3.19
N LEU A 37 -20.66 1.46 -4.32
CA LEU A 37 -21.41 0.63 -5.26
C LEU A 37 -20.54 -0.42 -5.93
N LEU A 38 -19.30 -0.08 -6.33
CA LEU A 38 -18.35 -1.07 -6.85
C LEU A 38 -18.07 -2.16 -5.81
N LEU A 39 -17.86 -1.80 -4.54
CA LEU A 39 -17.66 -2.78 -3.45
C LEU A 39 -18.92 -3.60 -3.15
N PHE A 40 -20.12 -3.07 -3.41
CA PHE A 40 -21.36 -3.84 -3.37
C PHE A 40 -21.40 -4.91 -4.48
N VAL A 41 -21.01 -4.56 -5.70
CA VAL A 41 -20.93 -5.53 -6.81
C VAL A 41 -19.85 -6.59 -6.56
N VAL A 42 -18.67 -6.18 -6.07
CA VAL A 42 -17.56 -7.08 -5.67
C VAL A 42 -18.03 -8.10 -4.63
N ARG A 43 -18.83 -7.68 -3.64
CA ARG A 43 -19.45 -8.59 -2.68
C ARG A 43 -20.36 -9.62 -3.35
N GLY A 44 -21.22 -9.18 -4.27
CA GLY A 44 -22.09 -10.08 -5.04
C GLY A 44 -21.33 -11.11 -5.86
N ILE A 45 -20.30 -10.70 -6.59
CA ILE A 45 -19.42 -11.61 -7.34
C ILE A 45 -18.77 -12.62 -6.40
N SER A 46 -18.20 -12.14 -5.28
CA SER A 46 -17.49 -12.98 -4.32
C SER A 46 -18.40 -14.03 -3.69
N VAL A 47 -19.66 -13.68 -3.39
CA VAL A 47 -20.65 -14.62 -2.86
C VAL A 47 -20.92 -15.76 -3.84
N VAL A 48 -21.14 -15.46 -5.12
CA VAL A 48 -21.42 -16.50 -6.13
C VAL A 48 -20.17 -17.32 -6.43
N ALA A 49 -19.02 -16.68 -6.59
CA ALA A 49 -17.74 -17.35 -6.82
C ALA A 49 -17.40 -18.32 -5.67
N ASP A 50 -17.63 -17.92 -4.41
CA ASP A 50 -17.44 -18.78 -3.25
C ASP A 50 -18.40 -19.99 -3.27
N GLN A 51 -19.67 -19.79 -3.63
CA GLN A 51 -20.65 -20.89 -3.77
C GLN A 51 -20.26 -21.90 -4.86
N LEU A 52 -19.83 -21.42 -6.03
CA LEU A 52 -19.33 -22.27 -7.11
C LEU A 52 -18.12 -23.09 -6.65
N ARG A 53 -17.15 -22.42 -5.99
CA ARG A 53 -15.94 -23.04 -5.46
C ARG A 53 -16.23 -24.09 -4.38
N GLN A 54 -17.22 -23.87 -3.51
CA GLN A 54 -17.66 -24.85 -2.50
C GLN A 54 -18.29 -26.11 -3.13
N HIS A 55 -18.90 -25.97 -4.30
CA HIS A 55 -19.44 -27.08 -5.09
C HIS A 55 -18.43 -27.63 -6.11
N SER A 56 -17.14 -27.37 -5.91
CA SER A 56 -16.05 -27.85 -6.76
C SER A 56 -16.14 -27.42 -8.23
N LEU A 57 -16.84 -26.32 -8.53
CA LEU A 57 -16.84 -25.71 -9.85
C LEU A 57 -15.69 -24.70 -9.99
N PRO A 58 -15.06 -24.64 -11.17
CA PRO A 58 -14.03 -23.65 -11.44
C PRO A 58 -14.63 -22.25 -11.50
N VAL A 59 -13.83 -21.26 -11.10
CA VAL A 59 -14.10 -19.84 -11.32
C VAL A 59 -13.00 -19.33 -12.24
N GLU A 60 -13.39 -18.60 -13.28
CA GLU A 60 -12.45 -18.14 -14.30
C GLU A 60 -11.48 -17.08 -13.77
N LYS A 61 -10.27 -17.05 -14.34
CA LYS A 61 -9.22 -16.09 -13.94
C LYS A 61 -9.64 -14.63 -14.09
N GLU A 62 -10.55 -14.33 -15.03
CA GLU A 62 -11.07 -12.97 -15.19
C GLU A 62 -11.80 -12.49 -13.93
N VAL A 63 -12.51 -13.37 -13.23
CA VAL A 63 -13.18 -13.05 -11.96
C VAL A 63 -12.15 -12.72 -10.88
N ASP A 64 -11.13 -13.56 -10.74
CA ASP A 64 -10.02 -13.37 -9.81
C ASP A 64 -9.31 -12.02 -10.07
N ASN A 65 -8.97 -11.73 -11.32
CA ASN A 65 -8.35 -10.47 -11.74
C ASN A 65 -9.24 -9.25 -11.47
N PHE A 66 -10.55 -9.36 -11.76
CA PHE A 66 -11.50 -8.28 -11.54
C PHE A 66 -11.63 -7.92 -10.06
N ILE A 67 -11.71 -8.91 -9.17
CA ILE A 67 -11.79 -8.68 -7.73
C ILE A 67 -10.55 -7.94 -7.22
N VAL A 68 -9.36 -8.32 -7.69
CA VAL A 68 -8.10 -7.65 -7.33
C VAL A 68 -8.08 -6.19 -7.78
N ASP A 69 -8.34 -5.92 -9.06
CA ASP A 69 -8.36 -4.54 -9.62
C ASP A 69 -9.44 -3.68 -8.95
N ALA A 70 -10.66 -4.21 -8.75
CA ALA A 70 -11.74 -3.47 -8.12
C ALA A 70 -11.46 -3.11 -6.66
N LEU A 71 -10.79 -3.99 -5.90
CA LEU A 71 -10.37 -3.68 -4.54
C LEU A 71 -9.25 -2.63 -4.54
N PHE A 72 -8.24 -2.77 -5.38
CA PHE A 72 -7.11 -1.85 -5.43
C PHE A 72 -7.52 -0.46 -5.93
N CYS A 73 -8.37 -0.34 -6.96
CA CYS A 73 -8.82 0.95 -7.47
C CYS A 73 -9.57 1.80 -6.41
N THR A 74 -10.07 1.17 -5.34
CA THR A 74 -10.75 1.84 -4.21
C THR A 74 -9.85 2.12 -3.01
N ILE A 75 -8.54 1.87 -3.12
CA ILE A 75 -7.54 2.34 -2.14
C ILE A 75 -7.47 3.87 -2.16
N THR A 76 -7.11 4.45 -1.02
CA THR A 76 -6.92 5.90 -0.89
C THR A 76 -5.90 6.42 -1.91
N ASN A 77 -6.31 7.43 -2.67
CA ASN A 77 -5.50 8.09 -3.70
C ASN A 77 -5.15 7.20 -4.92
N ALA A 78 -5.89 6.10 -5.16
CA ALA A 78 -5.69 5.27 -6.35
C ALA A 78 -6.45 5.81 -7.56
N ASN A 79 -7.77 5.95 -7.45
CA ASN A 79 -8.63 6.36 -8.56
C ASN A 79 -9.61 7.46 -8.13
N PHE A 80 -9.69 8.54 -8.90
CA PHE A 80 -10.64 9.66 -8.73
C PHE A 80 -11.57 9.83 -9.94
N ASP A 81 -11.49 8.94 -10.92
CA ASP A 81 -12.24 9.00 -12.16
C ASP A 81 -13.54 8.20 -12.05
N ASP A 82 -14.65 8.91 -11.91
CA ASP A 82 -15.99 8.33 -11.77
C ASP A 82 -16.37 7.49 -13.01
N GLU A 83 -15.92 7.83 -14.22
CA GLU A 83 -16.19 7.05 -15.43
C GLU A 83 -15.42 5.71 -15.39
N SER A 84 -14.15 5.76 -14.99
CA SER A 84 -13.30 4.58 -14.81
C SER A 84 -13.86 3.61 -13.78
N ILE A 85 -14.44 4.11 -12.68
CA ILE A 85 -15.06 3.28 -11.64
C ILE A 85 -16.42 2.76 -12.12
N THR A 86 -17.21 3.56 -12.83
CA THR A 86 -18.51 3.14 -13.37
C THR A 86 -18.37 2.00 -14.37
N LYS A 87 -17.38 2.05 -15.27
CA LYS A 87 -17.07 0.94 -16.19
C LYS A 87 -16.76 -0.37 -15.47
N ARG A 88 -16.12 -0.30 -14.29
CA ARG A 88 -15.89 -1.49 -13.44
C ARG A 88 -17.18 -2.01 -12.83
N ILE A 89 -18.11 -1.14 -12.44
CA ILE A 89 -19.44 -1.56 -11.95
C ILE A 89 -20.18 -2.32 -13.04
N ASP A 90 -20.22 -1.78 -14.27
CA ASP A 90 -20.88 -2.42 -15.42
C ASP A 90 -20.32 -3.80 -15.70
N LYS A 91 -18.98 -3.90 -15.80
CA LYS A 91 -18.28 -5.17 -15.98
C LYS A 91 -18.56 -6.14 -14.84
N GLY A 92 -18.54 -5.67 -13.60
CA GLY A 92 -18.78 -6.50 -12.42
C GLY A 92 -20.21 -7.04 -12.36
N LEU A 93 -21.21 -6.27 -12.77
CA LEU A 93 -22.59 -6.75 -12.85
C LEU A 93 -22.74 -7.85 -13.90
N ALA A 94 -22.11 -7.68 -15.06
CA ALA A 94 -22.09 -8.72 -16.10
C ALA A 94 -21.42 -10.01 -15.59
N ILE A 95 -20.26 -9.90 -14.93
CA ILE A 95 -19.56 -11.05 -14.32
C ILE A 95 -20.46 -11.73 -13.28
N ARG A 96 -21.07 -10.96 -12.37
CA ARG A 96 -21.95 -11.50 -11.32
C ARG A 96 -23.11 -12.28 -11.93
N ASP A 97 -23.78 -11.71 -12.93
CA ASP A 97 -24.97 -12.31 -13.51
C ASP A 97 -24.64 -13.55 -14.35
N ASP A 98 -23.48 -13.59 -15.01
CA ASP A 98 -22.96 -14.80 -15.65
C ASP A 98 -22.68 -15.92 -14.62
N LEU A 99 -21.96 -15.61 -13.53
CA LEU A 99 -21.70 -16.59 -12.47
C LEU A 99 -23.00 -17.13 -11.85
N LYS A 100 -24.02 -16.28 -11.69
CA LYS A 100 -25.34 -16.71 -11.20
C LYS A 100 -26.03 -17.65 -12.19
N HIS A 101 -25.91 -17.39 -13.48
CA HIS A 101 -26.41 -18.29 -14.51
C HIS A 101 -25.68 -19.65 -14.46
N GLN A 102 -24.36 -19.65 -14.28
CA GLN A 102 -23.58 -20.88 -14.09
C GLN A 102 -24.03 -21.68 -12.84
N ALA A 103 -24.27 -21.00 -11.71
CA ALA A 103 -24.76 -21.62 -10.50
C ALA A 103 -26.16 -22.24 -10.71
N SER A 104 -27.07 -21.49 -11.33
CA SER A 104 -28.43 -21.95 -11.66
C SER A 104 -28.43 -23.16 -12.61
N ALA A 105 -27.58 -23.15 -13.65
CA ALA A 105 -27.42 -24.26 -14.59
C ALA A 105 -26.88 -25.55 -13.95
N LYS A 106 -26.39 -25.46 -12.71
CA LYS A 106 -25.86 -26.59 -11.92
C LYS A 106 -26.67 -26.84 -10.64
N ASP A 107 -27.85 -26.24 -10.53
CA ASP A 107 -28.74 -26.33 -9.36
C ASP A 107 -28.05 -25.97 -8.03
N ILE A 108 -27.06 -25.07 -8.08
CA ILE A 108 -26.34 -24.61 -6.89
C ILE A 108 -27.17 -23.53 -6.19
N PRO A 109 -27.56 -23.72 -4.91
CA PRO A 109 -28.30 -22.72 -4.18
C PRO A 109 -27.42 -21.51 -3.90
N LEU A 110 -27.99 -20.32 -4.06
CA LEU A 110 -27.35 -19.06 -3.69
C LEU A 110 -28.01 -18.49 -2.43
N PRO A 111 -27.26 -17.89 -1.50
CA PRO A 111 -27.82 -17.30 -0.29
C PRO A 111 -28.68 -16.07 -0.64
N GLU A 112 -29.63 -15.74 0.22
CA GLU A 112 -30.37 -14.49 0.09
C GLU A 112 -29.47 -13.30 0.45
N ALA A 113 -29.17 -12.46 -0.55
CA ALA A 113 -28.36 -11.26 -0.38
C ALA A 113 -28.79 -10.19 -1.39
N ASP A 114 -28.86 -8.94 -0.93
CA ASP A 114 -29.21 -7.78 -1.76
C ASP A 114 -28.23 -7.64 -2.94
N GLU A 115 -26.95 -7.92 -2.71
CA GLU A 115 -25.86 -7.96 -3.69
C GLU A 115 -26.16 -8.87 -4.90
N LEU A 116 -26.94 -9.93 -4.69
CA LEU A 116 -27.33 -10.86 -5.75
C LEU A 116 -28.64 -10.46 -6.42
N ASN A 117 -29.53 -9.77 -5.70
CA ASN A 117 -30.88 -9.50 -6.15
C ASN A 117 -31.00 -8.19 -6.94
N TRP A 118 -30.15 -7.21 -6.67
CA TRP A 118 -30.22 -5.91 -7.33
C TRP A 118 -29.79 -5.96 -8.81
N LYS A 119 -30.65 -5.48 -9.71
CA LYS A 119 -30.46 -5.46 -11.17
C LYS A 119 -30.59 -4.04 -11.76
N GLY A 120 -30.24 -3.02 -10.97
CA GLY A 120 -30.47 -1.63 -11.35
C GLY A 120 -29.62 -1.18 -12.54
N SER A 121 -30.11 -0.16 -13.23
CA SER A 121 -29.45 0.51 -14.36
C SER A 121 -28.68 1.76 -13.91
N HIS A 122 -27.94 2.41 -14.82
CA HIS A 122 -27.15 3.62 -14.52
C HIS A 122 -27.94 4.70 -13.77
N ASP A 123 -29.21 4.92 -14.13
CA ASP A 123 -30.08 5.91 -13.50
C ASP A 123 -30.36 5.61 -12.01
N GLU A 124 -30.13 4.37 -11.56
CA GLU A 124 -30.36 3.91 -10.19
C GLU A 124 -29.05 3.80 -9.37
N TYR A 125 -27.89 4.02 -9.99
CA TYR A 125 -26.58 3.80 -9.34
C TYR A 125 -26.40 4.70 -8.13
N ASP A 126 -26.66 6.00 -8.26
CA ASP A 126 -26.53 6.94 -7.15
C ASP A 126 -27.47 6.60 -5.99
N ALA A 127 -28.71 6.22 -6.29
CA ALA A 127 -29.70 5.85 -5.29
C ALA A 127 -29.28 4.58 -4.53
N LYS A 128 -28.79 3.56 -5.25
CA LYS A 128 -28.28 2.34 -4.64
C LYS A 128 -27.04 2.60 -3.80
N ALA A 129 -26.07 3.33 -4.35
CA ALA A 129 -24.81 3.68 -3.71
C ALA A 129 -25.00 4.34 -2.33
N ALA A 130 -26.02 5.18 -2.18
CA ALA A 130 -26.35 5.85 -0.93
C ALA A 130 -26.75 4.89 0.21
N THR A 131 -27.13 3.65 -0.10
CA THR A 131 -27.62 2.65 0.88
C THR A 131 -26.64 1.52 1.17
N VAL A 132 -25.62 1.33 0.33
CA VAL A 132 -24.76 0.13 0.35
C VAL A 132 -23.33 0.40 0.85
N GLY A 133 -23.04 1.63 1.27
CA GLY A 133 -21.74 2.04 1.80
C GLY A 133 -21.42 1.46 3.19
N VAL A 134 -20.42 2.05 3.84
CA VAL A 134 -19.91 1.61 5.15
C VAL A 134 -20.99 1.55 6.24
N LEU A 135 -21.89 2.53 6.26
CA LEU A 135 -22.95 2.65 7.28
C LEU A 135 -24.11 1.66 7.11
N ARG A 136 -24.05 0.73 6.14
CA ARG A 136 -25.04 -0.35 6.01
C ARG A 136 -25.10 -1.24 7.25
N GLU A 137 -23.93 -1.51 7.84
CA GLU A 137 -23.81 -2.25 9.09
C GLU A 137 -24.08 -1.28 10.25
N GLN A 138 -25.20 -1.46 10.94
CA GLN A 138 -25.63 -0.53 12.00
C GLN A 138 -24.81 -0.75 13.28
N ASN A 139 -24.45 -1.99 13.59
CA ASN A 139 -23.66 -2.30 14.77
C ASN A 139 -22.23 -1.79 14.60
N GLU A 140 -21.79 -0.87 15.46
CA GLU A 140 -20.49 -0.21 15.35
C GLU A 140 -19.30 -1.18 15.46
N ASP A 141 -19.37 -2.17 16.34
CA ASP A 141 -18.29 -3.14 16.54
C ASP A 141 -18.18 -4.10 15.35
N LEU A 142 -19.32 -4.59 14.85
CA LEU A 142 -19.33 -5.42 13.64
C LEU A 142 -18.88 -4.63 12.42
N ARG A 143 -19.31 -3.37 12.29
CA ARG A 143 -18.86 -2.45 11.22
C ARG A 143 -17.35 -2.25 11.28
N SER A 144 -16.82 -1.98 12.48
CA SER A 144 -15.40 -1.80 12.74
C SER A 144 -14.57 -3.00 12.26
N LEU A 145 -14.96 -4.22 12.67
CA LEU A 145 -14.23 -5.44 12.28
C LEU A 145 -14.39 -5.78 10.80
N LYS A 146 -15.60 -5.65 10.23
CA LYS A 146 -15.84 -5.91 8.80
C LYS A 146 -15.05 -4.95 7.91
N GLU A 147 -14.99 -3.67 8.28
CA GLU A 147 -14.22 -2.67 7.53
C GLU A 147 -12.70 -2.83 7.74
N LEU A 148 -12.24 -3.22 8.94
CA LEU A 148 -10.84 -3.62 9.17
C LEU A 148 -10.43 -4.76 8.21
N ILE A 149 -11.27 -5.81 8.08
CA ILE A 149 -11.04 -6.93 7.16
C ILE A 149 -11.05 -6.43 5.71
N MET A 150 -12.09 -5.68 5.30
CA MET A 150 -12.20 -5.15 3.93
C MET A 150 -10.98 -4.29 3.56
N TYR A 151 -10.50 -3.46 4.47
CA TYR A 151 -9.30 -2.63 4.23
C TYR A 151 -8.02 -3.47 4.19
N GLY A 152 -7.89 -4.50 5.03
CA GLY A 152 -6.83 -5.49 4.89
C GLY A 152 -6.85 -6.18 3.52
N LEU A 153 -8.02 -6.61 3.04
CA LEU A 153 -8.19 -7.23 1.73
C LEU A 153 -7.86 -6.30 0.58
N LYS A 154 -8.17 -5.00 0.67
CA LYS A 154 -7.72 -4.01 -0.32
C LYS A 154 -6.19 -3.92 -0.38
N GLY A 155 -5.53 -3.83 0.78
CA GLY A 155 -4.07 -3.82 0.85
C GLY A 155 -3.46 -5.11 0.29
N MET A 156 -4.07 -6.27 0.58
CA MET A 156 -3.67 -7.56 0.03
C MET A 156 -3.83 -7.63 -1.49
N ALA A 157 -4.96 -7.13 -2.02
CA ALA A 157 -5.20 -7.06 -3.46
C ALA A 157 -4.11 -6.27 -4.17
N ALA A 158 -3.65 -5.16 -3.58
CA ALA A 158 -2.58 -4.37 -4.15
C ALA A 158 -1.26 -5.15 -4.32
N TYR A 159 -0.84 -5.86 -3.27
CA TYR A 159 0.36 -6.68 -3.36
C TYR A 159 0.20 -7.87 -4.32
N LEU A 160 -1.00 -8.47 -4.35
CA LEU A 160 -1.30 -9.56 -5.27
C LEU A 160 -1.29 -9.10 -6.73
N GLU A 161 -1.83 -7.92 -7.05
CA GLU A 161 -1.81 -7.36 -8.41
C GLU A 161 -0.36 -7.25 -8.93
N HIS A 162 0.54 -6.71 -8.12
CA HIS A 162 1.96 -6.60 -8.48
C HIS A 162 2.63 -7.95 -8.71
N ALA A 163 2.34 -8.95 -7.86
CA ALA A 163 2.87 -10.29 -8.06
C ALA A 163 2.34 -10.91 -9.38
N MET A 164 1.04 -10.74 -9.66
CA MET A 164 0.39 -11.26 -10.87
C MET A 164 0.98 -10.68 -12.15
N ARG A 165 1.34 -9.39 -12.16
CA ARG A 165 2.01 -8.72 -13.29
C ARG A 165 3.37 -9.32 -13.63
N LEU A 166 4.04 -9.89 -12.63
CA LEU A 166 5.30 -10.60 -12.78
C LEU A 166 5.12 -12.11 -13.03
N GLY A 167 3.88 -12.56 -13.29
CA GLY A 167 3.57 -13.98 -13.56
C GLY A 167 3.43 -14.84 -12.30
N HIS A 168 3.44 -14.25 -11.10
CA HIS A 168 3.25 -14.94 -9.84
C HIS A 168 1.81 -14.80 -9.36
N ASN A 169 1.02 -15.87 -9.47
CA ASN A 169 -0.38 -15.88 -9.08
C ASN A 169 -0.73 -17.14 -8.27
N ASP A 170 -1.25 -16.97 -7.05
CA ASP A 170 -1.65 -18.06 -6.16
C ASP A 170 -3.19 -18.06 -6.00
N GLU A 171 -3.84 -19.05 -6.59
CA GLU A 171 -5.31 -19.22 -6.56
C GLU A 171 -5.86 -19.30 -5.12
N SER A 172 -5.08 -19.81 -4.17
CA SER A 172 -5.54 -19.92 -2.78
C SER A 172 -5.73 -18.55 -2.11
N ILE A 173 -5.01 -17.51 -2.57
CA ILE A 173 -5.19 -16.14 -2.09
C ILE A 173 -6.49 -15.56 -2.66
N HIS A 174 -6.75 -15.73 -3.96
CA HIS A 174 -8.03 -15.32 -4.59
C HIS A 174 -9.23 -15.98 -3.93
N ARG A 175 -9.15 -17.30 -3.71
CA ARG A 175 -10.17 -18.07 -3.00
C ARG A 175 -10.40 -17.52 -1.60
N PHE A 176 -9.35 -17.21 -0.86
CA PHE A 176 -9.46 -16.61 0.48
C PHE A 176 -10.13 -15.23 0.43
N MET A 177 -9.74 -14.36 -0.50
CA MET A 177 -10.31 -13.02 -0.63
C MET A 177 -11.81 -13.11 -0.93
N GLN A 178 -12.21 -13.89 -1.94
CA GLN A 178 -13.61 -14.09 -2.32
C GLN A 178 -14.42 -14.72 -1.19
N ASN A 179 -13.90 -15.78 -0.56
CA ASN A 179 -14.55 -16.42 0.59
C ASN A 179 -14.73 -15.45 1.76
N THR A 180 -13.70 -14.69 2.12
CA THR A 180 -13.75 -13.72 3.23
C THR A 180 -14.81 -12.64 2.96
N ILE A 181 -14.84 -12.10 1.73
CA ILE A 181 -15.84 -11.12 1.30
C ILE A 181 -17.25 -11.73 1.36
N ALA A 182 -17.43 -12.96 0.88
CA ALA A 182 -18.71 -13.66 0.94
C ALA A 182 -19.19 -13.87 2.38
N GLN A 183 -18.29 -14.26 3.29
CA GLN A 183 -18.61 -14.47 4.70
C GLN A 183 -19.06 -13.19 5.40
N ILE A 184 -18.33 -12.08 5.26
CA ILE A 184 -18.71 -10.81 5.90
C ILE A 184 -19.97 -10.16 5.29
N THR A 185 -20.38 -10.64 4.11
CA THR A 185 -21.59 -10.20 3.40
C THR A 185 -22.82 -10.99 3.83
N THR A 186 -22.71 -12.33 3.89
CA THR A 186 -23.88 -13.22 3.99
C THR A 186 -24.07 -13.86 5.36
N LYS A 187 -23.02 -13.92 6.19
CA LYS A 187 -23.10 -14.56 7.51
C LYS A 187 -23.30 -13.53 8.62
N SER A 188 -24.05 -13.92 9.63
CA SER A 188 -24.17 -13.21 10.90
C SER A 188 -23.05 -13.62 11.85
N LEU A 189 -21.80 -13.23 11.53
CA LEU A 189 -20.64 -13.51 12.36
C LEU A 189 -20.63 -12.66 13.64
N SER A 190 -20.22 -13.27 14.75
CA SER A 190 -19.94 -12.59 16.01
C SER A 190 -18.65 -11.76 15.95
N ALA A 191 -18.43 -10.88 16.94
CA ALA A 191 -17.21 -10.09 17.04
C ALA A 191 -15.96 -10.97 17.20
N ASP A 192 -16.05 -12.09 17.93
CA ASP A 192 -14.93 -13.03 18.11
C ASP A 192 -14.58 -13.73 16.79
N GLU A 193 -15.58 -14.20 16.04
CA GLU A 193 -15.38 -14.83 14.72
C GLU A 193 -14.79 -13.84 13.71
N LEU A 194 -15.24 -12.59 13.72
CA LEU A 194 -14.67 -11.53 12.88
C LEU A 194 -13.23 -11.18 13.31
N THR A 195 -12.91 -11.22 14.60
CA THR A 195 -11.54 -11.00 15.09
C THR A 195 -10.61 -12.11 14.60
N VAL A 196 -11.05 -13.38 14.67
CA VAL A 196 -10.31 -14.52 14.11
C VAL A 196 -10.12 -14.36 12.59
N LEU A 197 -11.15 -13.92 11.87
CA LEU A 197 -11.08 -13.68 10.43
C LEU A 197 -10.13 -12.53 10.06
N ALA A 198 -10.04 -11.49 10.89
CA ALA A 198 -9.08 -10.40 10.73
C ALA A 198 -7.63 -10.87 10.92
N LEU A 199 -7.36 -11.71 11.91
CA LEU A 199 -6.04 -12.33 12.10
C LEU A 199 -5.69 -13.29 10.95
N LYS A 200 -6.67 -14.06 10.46
CA LYS A 200 -6.48 -14.91 9.28
C LYS A 200 -6.18 -14.08 8.03
N THR A 201 -6.82 -12.92 7.89
CA THR A 201 -6.51 -11.96 6.82
C THR A 201 -5.05 -11.50 6.91
N GLY A 202 -4.54 -11.24 8.12
CA GLY A 202 -3.12 -10.97 8.36
C GLY A 202 -2.18 -12.10 7.94
N GLU A 203 -2.52 -13.35 8.28
CA GLU A 203 -1.73 -14.54 7.91
C GLU A 203 -1.63 -14.70 6.38
N ILE A 204 -2.75 -14.53 5.67
CA ILE A 204 -2.75 -14.55 4.19
C ILE A 204 -2.04 -13.30 3.64
N GLY A 205 -2.07 -12.17 4.35
CA GLY A 205 -1.28 -10.98 4.07
C GLY A 205 0.22 -11.27 4.06
N VAL A 206 0.73 -12.00 5.06
CA VAL A 206 2.14 -12.46 5.10
C VAL A 206 2.47 -13.28 3.85
N ARG A 207 1.62 -14.24 3.49
CA ARG A 207 1.80 -15.08 2.30
C ARG A 207 1.80 -14.26 1.01
N THR A 208 0.94 -13.25 0.91
CA THR A 208 0.84 -12.39 -0.26
C THR A 208 2.09 -11.51 -0.41
N MET A 209 2.59 -10.93 0.69
CA MET A 209 3.84 -10.18 0.66
C MET A 209 5.04 -11.08 0.33
N ALA A 210 5.08 -12.31 0.84
CA ALA A 210 6.10 -13.30 0.47
C ALA A 210 6.05 -13.67 -1.02
N LEU A 211 4.86 -13.77 -1.61
CA LEU A 211 4.68 -14.01 -3.05
C LEU A 211 5.22 -12.84 -3.87
N LEU A 212 4.92 -11.59 -3.47
CA LEU A 212 5.42 -10.39 -4.13
C LEU A 212 6.94 -10.22 -3.97
N ASP A 213 7.48 -10.47 -2.78
CA ASP A 213 8.93 -10.48 -2.53
C ASP A 213 9.63 -11.47 -3.48
N LYS A 214 9.13 -12.70 -3.58
CA LYS A 214 9.63 -13.69 -4.54
C LYS A 214 9.51 -13.21 -5.98
N ALA A 215 8.39 -12.62 -6.36
CA ALA A 215 8.15 -12.14 -7.71
C ALA A 215 9.17 -11.06 -8.11
N ASN A 216 9.33 -10.04 -7.26
CA ASN A 216 10.28 -8.96 -7.47
C ASN A 216 11.73 -9.47 -7.50
N THR A 217 12.14 -10.22 -6.49
CA THR A 217 13.54 -10.65 -6.35
C THR A 217 13.96 -11.68 -7.39
N SER A 218 13.06 -12.57 -7.81
CA SER A 218 13.36 -13.55 -8.87
C SER A 218 13.44 -12.93 -10.27
N ARG A 219 12.69 -11.84 -10.52
CA ARG A 219 12.73 -11.10 -11.79
C ARG A 219 13.89 -10.12 -11.86
N TYR A 220 14.10 -9.33 -10.79
CA TYR A 220 14.98 -8.16 -10.82
C TYR A 220 16.27 -8.31 -10.00
N GLY A 221 16.46 -9.47 -9.35
CA GLY A 221 17.55 -9.73 -8.41
C GLY A 221 17.20 -9.30 -6.98
N ASN A 222 18.00 -9.74 -6.01
CA ASN A 222 17.83 -9.28 -4.63
C ASN A 222 18.29 -7.83 -4.49
N PRO A 223 17.55 -6.96 -3.78
CA PRO A 223 18.03 -5.63 -3.43
C PRO A 223 19.40 -5.68 -2.76
N GLU A 224 20.27 -4.75 -3.14
CA GLU A 224 21.63 -4.62 -2.62
C GLU A 224 21.92 -3.17 -2.20
N ILE A 225 22.92 -2.99 -1.34
CA ILE A 225 23.33 -1.65 -0.86
C ILE A 225 23.57 -0.73 -2.05
N THR A 226 22.83 0.39 -2.08
CA THR A 226 22.84 1.33 -3.20
C THR A 226 22.81 2.76 -2.71
N HIS A 227 23.65 3.59 -3.32
CA HIS A 227 23.59 5.04 -3.22
C HIS A 227 22.73 5.59 -4.37
N VAL A 228 21.66 6.29 -4.04
CA VAL A 228 20.71 6.83 -5.01
C VAL A 228 20.85 8.34 -5.07
N ASN A 229 21.21 8.86 -6.24
CA ASN A 229 21.27 10.30 -6.49
C ASN A 229 19.88 10.94 -6.34
N ILE A 230 19.83 12.10 -5.68
CA ILE A 230 18.61 12.92 -5.50
C ILE A 230 18.67 14.29 -6.20
N GLY A 231 19.78 14.58 -6.90
CA GLY A 231 19.89 15.74 -7.81
C GLY A 231 19.27 15.48 -9.19
N THR A 232 19.44 16.43 -10.11
CA THR A 232 18.90 16.32 -11.48
C THR A 232 19.96 16.46 -12.57
N GLY A 233 19.68 15.84 -13.72
CA GLY A 233 20.46 15.97 -14.95
C GLY A 233 19.95 17.10 -15.86
N THR A 234 20.55 17.20 -17.05
CA THR A 234 20.24 18.26 -18.03
C THR A 234 19.31 17.81 -19.16
N ARG A 235 18.91 16.54 -19.19
CA ARG A 235 17.98 15.97 -20.17
C ARG A 235 16.53 16.09 -19.70
N PRO A 236 15.55 16.12 -20.61
CA PRO A 236 14.15 15.94 -20.25
C PRO A 236 13.97 14.59 -19.53
N GLY A 237 13.03 14.53 -18.59
CA GLY A 237 12.80 13.33 -17.78
C GLY A 237 11.34 12.89 -17.73
N ILE A 238 11.11 11.61 -17.46
CA ILE A 238 9.81 11.05 -17.04
C ILE A 238 9.92 10.73 -15.55
N LEU A 239 8.94 11.18 -14.75
CA LEU A 239 8.85 10.84 -13.33
C LEU A 239 7.87 9.68 -13.14
N ILE A 240 8.36 8.51 -12.73
CA ILE A 240 7.51 7.37 -12.39
C ILE A 240 7.26 7.32 -10.89
N SER A 241 5.99 7.19 -10.52
CA SER A 241 5.50 7.19 -9.14
C SER A 241 4.53 6.03 -8.92
N GLY A 242 4.47 5.52 -7.70
CA GLY A 242 3.69 4.34 -7.36
C GLY A 242 4.59 3.20 -6.90
N HIS A 243 4.25 1.95 -7.23
CA HIS A 243 4.98 0.77 -6.75
C HIS A 243 5.36 -0.24 -7.85
N ASP A 244 4.73 -0.18 -9.02
CA ASP A 244 4.86 -1.25 -10.01
C ASP A 244 6.23 -1.26 -10.71
N LEU A 245 7.02 -2.30 -10.44
CA LEU A 245 8.35 -2.48 -11.02
C LEU A 245 8.31 -3.01 -12.45
N HIS A 246 7.21 -3.65 -12.88
CA HIS A 246 7.06 -4.11 -14.27
C HIS A 246 6.84 -2.93 -15.21
N ASP A 247 6.03 -1.97 -14.81
CA ASP A 247 5.85 -0.70 -15.53
C ASP A 247 7.17 0.07 -15.66
N LEU A 248 8.03 0.03 -14.63
CA LEU A 248 9.36 0.61 -14.70
C LEU A 248 10.25 -0.15 -15.70
N GLU A 249 10.23 -1.49 -15.69
CA GLU A 249 11.00 -2.31 -16.64
C GLU A 249 10.65 -1.94 -18.09
N GLU A 250 9.35 -1.93 -18.41
CA GLU A 250 8.88 -1.59 -19.75
C GLU A 250 9.21 -0.14 -20.13
N LEU A 251 9.06 0.81 -19.19
CA LEU A 251 9.40 2.22 -19.42
C LEU A 251 10.90 2.40 -19.67
N LEU A 252 11.77 1.77 -18.87
CA LEU A 252 13.23 1.85 -19.04
C LEU A 252 13.69 1.27 -20.37
N GLU A 253 13.07 0.16 -20.81
CA GLU A 253 13.40 -0.44 -22.10
C GLU A 253 12.95 0.46 -23.26
N GLN A 254 11.75 1.03 -23.21
CA GLN A 254 11.23 1.90 -24.28
C GLN A 254 11.88 3.28 -24.32
N THR A 255 12.38 3.78 -23.19
CA THR A 255 13.13 5.05 -23.12
C THR A 255 14.61 4.90 -23.47
N LYS A 256 15.11 3.68 -23.66
CA LYS A 256 16.48 3.42 -24.05
C LYS A 256 16.81 4.17 -25.35
N ASP A 257 17.94 4.87 -25.35
CA ASP A 257 18.44 5.67 -26.49
C ASP A 257 17.51 6.81 -26.96
N SER A 258 16.44 7.14 -26.21
CA SER A 258 15.44 8.15 -26.60
C SER A 258 15.85 9.60 -26.37
N GLY A 259 16.93 9.85 -25.61
CA GLY A 259 17.28 11.19 -25.13
C GLY A 259 16.50 11.65 -23.89
N VAL A 260 15.61 10.81 -23.34
CA VAL A 260 14.84 11.07 -22.10
C VAL A 260 15.40 10.27 -20.92
N ASP A 261 15.52 10.89 -19.75
CA ASP A 261 15.92 10.23 -18.50
C ASP A 261 14.68 9.74 -17.72
N VAL A 262 14.86 8.74 -16.86
CA VAL A 262 13.80 8.23 -15.97
C VAL A 262 14.18 8.50 -14.52
N TYR A 263 13.27 9.13 -13.78
CA TYR A 263 13.40 9.42 -12.35
C TYR A 263 12.30 8.69 -11.58
N THR A 264 12.62 8.18 -10.39
CA THR A 264 11.62 7.65 -9.45
C THR A 264 11.08 8.74 -8.54
N HIS A 265 9.88 8.55 -8.01
CA HIS A 265 9.31 9.35 -6.94
C HIS A 265 8.59 8.49 -5.91
N GLY A 266 8.67 8.88 -4.63
CA GLY A 266 7.99 8.23 -3.52
C GLY A 266 8.34 6.74 -3.40
N GLU A 267 7.34 5.88 -3.54
CA GLU A 267 7.49 4.42 -3.36
C GLU A 267 8.19 3.72 -4.54
N MET A 268 8.60 4.46 -5.59
CA MET A 268 9.47 3.93 -6.63
C MET A 268 10.96 4.03 -6.29
N LEU A 269 11.36 4.78 -5.25
CA LEU A 269 12.76 4.88 -4.80
C LEU A 269 13.48 3.51 -4.71
N PRO A 270 12.85 2.45 -4.15
CA PRO A 270 13.50 1.16 -4.00
C PRO A 270 13.85 0.44 -5.30
N ALA A 271 13.30 0.86 -6.44
CA ALA A 271 13.68 0.31 -7.73
C ALA A 271 15.19 0.43 -7.99
N HIS A 272 15.83 1.49 -7.51
CA HIS A 272 17.28 1.66 -7.60
C HIS A 272 18.08 0.54 -6.90
N TYR A 273 17.48 -0.15 -5.93
CA TYR A 273 18.16 -1.18 -5.15
C TYR A 273 18.32 -2.49 -5.91
N TYR A 274 17.53 -2.69 -6.98
CA TYR A 274 17.50 -3.94 -7.74
C TYR A 274 18.58 -3.97 -8.83
N PRO A 275 19.45 -5.01 -8.86
CA PRO A 275 20.52 -5.13 -9.85
C PRO A 275 20.05 -5.01 -11.31
N ALA A 276 18.87 -5.55 -11.64
CA ALA A 276 18.36 -5.55 -13.01
C ALA A 276 18.15 -4.14 -13.60
N PHE A 277 17.88 -3.12 -12.77
CA PHE A 277 17.65 -1.76 -13.23
C PHE A 277 18.95 -0.92 -13.28
N LYS A 278 19.99 -1.32 -12.57
CA LYS A 278 21.27 -0.59 -12.52
C LYS A 278 22.04 -0.57 -13.85
N LYS A 279 21.67 -1.43 -14.80
CA LYS A 279 22.26 -1.46 -16.15
C LYS A 279 21.83 -0.27 -17.03
N TYR A 280 20.75 0.42 -16.68
CA TYR A 280 20.19 1.52 -17.48
C TYR A 280 20.84 2.85 -17.09
N THR A 281 21.70 3.40 -17.96
CA THR A 281 22.46 4.63 -17.66
C THR A 281 21.60 5.90 -17.63
N HIS A 282 20.40 5.86 -18.21
CA HIS A 282 19.42 6.96 -18.18
C HIS A 282 18.43 6.84 -17.01
N PHE A 283 18.58 5.83 -16.14
CA PHE A 283 17.86 5.76 -14.88
C PHE A 283 18.57 6.65 -13.85
N ALA A 284 18.13 7.90 -13.76
CA ALA A 284 18.96 9.00 -13.28
C ALA A 284 19.02 9.17 -11.75
N GLY A 285 17.94 8.83 -11.03
CA GLY A 285 17.86 9.01 -9.59
C GLY A 285 16.44 9.03 -9.05
N ASN A 286 16.29 9.51 -7.82
CA ASN A 286 14.99 9.73 -7.19
C ASN A 286 14.72 11.22 -6.96
N TYR A 287 13.60 11.71 -7.44
CA TYR A 287 13.23 13.13 -7.34
C TYR A 287 12.19 13.37 -6.24
N GLY A 288 12.48 14.30 -5.32
CA GLY A 288 11.53 14.77 -4.32
C GLY A 288 11.38 13.87 -3.10
N ASN A 289 10.16 13.81 -2.55
CA ASN A 289 9.88 13.31 -1.23
C ASN A 289 8.72 12.27 -1.24
N ALA A 290 8.01 12.12 -0.13
CA ALA A 290 6.80 11.32 -0.06
C ALA A 290 5.65 11.97 -0.83
N TRP A 291 4.69 11.11 -1.19
CA TRP A 291 3.55 11.41 -2.06
C TRP A 291 2.78 12.71 -1.74
N TRP A 292 2.73 13.17 -0.50
CA TRP A 292 1.91 14.32 -0.13
C TRP A 292 2.50 15.66 -0.57
N LYS A 293 3.80 15.73 -0.87
CA LYS A 293 4.48 16.93 -1.40
C LYS A 293 4.41 17.08 -2.91
N GLN A 294 3.87 16.08 -3.61
CA GLN A 294 3.92 15.98 -5.07
C GLN A 294 3.40 17.21 -5.83
N ARG A 295 2.50 18.03 -5.24
CA ARG A 295 1.97 19.21 -5.95
C ARG A 295 3.05 20.22 -6.31
N GLU A 296 3.98 20.45 -5.40
CA GLU A 296 5.11 21.36 -5.60
C GLU A 296 6.18 20.67 -6.46
N GLU A 297 6.54 19.44 -6.09
CA GLU A 297 7.60 18.67 -6.75
C GLU A 297 7.27 18.41 -8.23
N PHE A 298 6.04 18.02 -8.56
CA PHE A 298 5.65 17.76 -9.95
C PHE A 298 5.56 19.03 -10.79
N THR A 299 5.34 20.19 -10.16
CA THR A 299 5.45 21.48 -10.85
C THR A 299 6.90 21.74 -11.25
N SER A 300 7.84 21.51 -10.34
CA SER A 300 9.28 21.73 -10.56
C SER A 300 9.93 20.69 -11.46
N PHE A 301 9.36 19.49 -11.57
CA PHE A 301 9.93 18.41 -12.38
C PHE A 301 9.91 18.67 -13.89
N ASN A 302 9.04 19.57 -14.38
CA ASN A 302 8.90 19.98 -15.79
C ASN A 302 8.49 18.90 -16.81
N GLY A 303 8.86 17.63 -16.63
CA GLY A 303 8.52 16.48 -17.48
C GLY A 303 7.25 15.75 -17.06
N PRO A 304 6.75 14.79 -17.86
CA PRO A 304 5.53 14.05 -17.56
C PRO A 304 5.67 13.14 -16.33
N ILE A 305 4.53 12.85 -15.71
CA ILE A 305 4.41 12.02 -14.50
C ILE A 305 3.59 10.78 -14.81
N LEU A 306 4.15 9.59 -14.57
CA LEU A 306 3.46 8.31 -14.68
C LEU A 306 3.09 7.78 -13.30
N PHE A 307 1.80 7.58 -13.04
CA PHE A 307 1.31 6.88 -11.86
C PHE A 307 1.02 5.43 -12.18
N THR A 308 1.79 4.52 -11.59
CA THR A 308 1.57 3.07 -11.67
C THR A 308 0.60 2.57 -10.61
N THR A 309 0.52 3.27 -9.48
CA THR A 309 -0.38 3.02 -8.34
C THR A 309 -0.77 4.32 -7.64
N ASN A 310 -1.48 4.23 -6.51
CA ASN A 310 -1.58 5.33 -5.54
C ASN A 310 -0.18 5.79 -5.06
N CYS A 311 0.03 7.04 -4.63
CA CYS A 311 -0.96 8.03 -4.19
C CYS A 311 -1.02 9.26 -5.09
N ILE A 312 -2.08 9.40 -5.89
CA ILE A 312 -2.41 10.63 -6.62
C ILE A 312 -2.99 11.66 -5.64
N VAL A 313 -2.38 12.84 -5.56
CA VAL A 313 -2.99 13.98 -4.88
C VAL A 313 -3.69 14.83 -5.93
N PRO A 314 -4.99 15.14 -5.80
CA PRO A 314 -5.68 15.99 -6.75
C PRO A 314 -4.89 17.26 -7.05
N PRO A 315 -4.49 17.52 -8.30
CA PRO A 315 -3.71 18.70 -8.65
C PRO A 315 -4.47 19.98 -8.33
N LEU A 316 -3.75 21.06 -8.06
CA LEU A 316 -4.38 22.38 -7.87
C LEU A 316 -5.07 22.82 -9.17
N PRO A 317 -6.14 23.64 -9.13
CA PRO A 317 -6.81 24.13 -10.34
C PRO A 317 -5.87 24.68 -11.41
N ASN A 318 -4.83 25.41 -10.99
CA ASN A 318 -3.80 26.05 -11.82
C ASN A 318 -2.52 25.21 -11.99
N ALA A 319 -2.51 23.93 -11.63
CA ALA A 319 -1.33 23.07 -11.78
C ALA A 319 -0.97 22.89 -13.26
N THR A 320 0.26 23.25 -13.63
CA THR A 320 0.77 23.25 -15.02
C THR A 320 1.16 21.86 -15.54
N TYR A 321 1.18 20.84 -14.67
CA TYR A 321 1.57 19.48 -15.01
C TYR A 321 0.38 18.54 -15.33
N LYS A 322 -0.87 18.99 -15.18
CA LYS A 322 -2.08 18.15 -15.36
C LYS A 322 -2.14 17.45 -16.71
N GLU A 323 -1.85 18.17 -17.79
CA GLU A 323 -1.89 17.64 -19.16
C GLU A 323 -0.77 16.63 -19.45
N ARG A 324 0.22 16.57 -18.55
CA ARG A 324 1.40 15.70 -18.63
C ARG A 324 1.37 14.59 -17.57
N MET A 325 0.21 14.39 -16.93
CA MET A 325 -0.03 13.26 -16.03
C MET A 325 -0.62 12.08 -16.80
N PHE A 326 0.00 10.93 -16.59
CA PHE A 326 -0.41 9.64 -17.11
C PHE A 326 -0.75 8.71 -15.93
N THR A 327 -1.78 7.91 -16.10
CA THR A 327 -2.20 6.86 -15.16
C THR A 327 -2.14 5.51 -15.85
N THR A 328 -2.04 4.44 -15.09
CA THR A 328 -2.14 3.07 -15.59
C THR A 328 -2.65 2.14 -14.49
N ASN A 329 -2.94 0.88 -14.80
CA ASN A 329 -3.41 -0.13 -13.83
C ASN A 329 -4.71 0.30 -13.12
N SER A 330 -4.80 -0.02 -11.82
CA SER A 330 -5.87 0.37 -10.91
C SER A 330 -5.99 1.90 -10.68
N THR A 331 -5.13 2.73 -11.26
CA THR A 331 -5.16 4.19 -11.07
C THR A 331 -6.02 4.93 -12.09
N GLY A 332 -6.51 6.11 -11.71
CA GLY A 332 -7.27 6.96 -12.62
C GLY A 332 -7.48 8.37 -12.05
N TYR A 333 -7.50 9.37 -12.92
CA TYR A 333 -7.82 10.74 -12.56
C TYR A 333 -8.56 11.43 -13.72
N PRO A 334 -9.64 12.19 -13.47
CA PRO A 334 -10.42 12.82 -14.53
C PRO A 334 -9.56 13.66 -15.48
N GLY A 335 -9.67 13.37 -16.77
CA GLY A 335 -8.95 14.09 -17.83
C GLY A 335 -7.46 13.74 -17.97
N CYS A 336 -6.92 12.85 -17.13
CA CYS A 336 -5.56 12.32 -17.32
C CYS A 336 -5.56 11.20 -18.36
N LYS A 337 -4.48 11.11 -19.14
CA LYS A 337 -4.29 10.01 -20.09
C LYS A 337 -4.11 8.70 -19.31
N HIS A 338 -4.67 7.61 -19.83
CA HIS A 338 -4.59 6.29 -19.20
C HIS A 338 -3.92 5.30 -20.15
N ILE A 339 -2.78 4.73 -19.72
CA ILE A 339 -2.00 3.77 -20.49
C ILE A 339 -2.54 2.37 -20.19
N THR A 340 -3.13 1.75 -21.21
CA THR A 340 -3.65 0.38 -21.15
C THR A 340 -2.65 -0.61 -21.73
N ALA A 341 -2.58 -1.81 -21.16
CA ALA A 341 -1.84 -2.91 -21.76
C ALA A 341 -2.63 -3.52 -22.93
N ASP A 342 -1.92 -4.07 -23.92
CA ASP A 342 -2.48 -4.88 -24.99
C ASP A 342 -2.87 -6.29 -24.50
N GLU A 343 -3.36 -7.14 -25.41
CA GLU A 343 -3.75 -8.53 -25.10
C GLU A 343 -2.59 -9.40 -24.58
N LYS A 344 -1.34 -8.99 -24.82
CA LYS A 344 -0.13 -9.68 -24.35
C LYS A 344 0.40 -9.10 -23.03
N GLY A 345 -0.25 -8.08 -22.49
CA GLY A 345 0.16 -7.39 -21.28
C GLY A 345 1.19 -6.28 -21.50
N HIS A 346 1.51 -5.95 -22.76
CA HIS A 346 2.50 -4.93 -23.10
C HIS A 346 1.89 -3.53 -23.10
N LYS A 347 2.56 -2.54 -22.50
CA LYS A 347 2.12 -1.13 -22.52
C LYS A 347 2.94 -0.30 -23.49
N ASP A 348 2.27 0.56 -24.24
CA ASP A 348 2.91 1.53 -25.12
C ASP A 348 3.19 2.84 -24.37
N TYR A 349 4.46 3.15 -24.13
CA TYR A 349 4.93 4.39 -23.52
C TYR A 349 5.35 5.45 -24.54
N THR A 350 5.11 5.24 -25.85
CA THR A 350 5.52 6.18 -26.91
C THR A 350 5.00 7.60 -26.64
N GLU A 351 3.73 7.76 -26.27
CA GLU A 351 3.14 9.07 -26.06
C GLU A 351 3.78 9.85 -24.89
N ILE A 352 4.09 9.16 -23.78
CA ILE A 352 4.74 9.82 -22.63
C ILE A 352 6.19 10.19 -22.95
N ILE A 353 6.88 9.38 -23.75
CA ILE A 353 8.25 9.64 -24.21
C ILE A 353 8.27 10.86 -25.14
N GLU A 354 7.37 10.94 -26.13
CA GLU A 354 7.28 12.09 -27.02
C GLU A 354 6.87 13.37 -26.26
N THR A 355 6.00 13.24 -25.26
CA THR A 355 5.67 14.36 -24.37
C THR A 355 6.90 14.85 -23.61
N ALA A 356 7.72 13.94 -23.07
CA ALA A 356 8.94 14.29 -22.33
C ALA A 356 9.95 15.03 -23.21
N LYS A 357 10.14 14.63 -24.47
CA LYS A 357 11.06 15.30 -25.42
C LYS A 357 10.73 16.77 -25.66
N GLN A 358 9.48 17.19 -25.43
CA GLN A 358 9.06 18.59 -25.56
C GLN A 358 9.11 19.38 -24.24
N CYS A 359 9.50 18.73 -23.14
CA CYS A 359 9.58 19.35 -21.82
C CYS A 359 11.00 19.86 -21.53
N ALA A 360 11.11 20.83 -20.63
CA ALA A 360 12.40 21.20 -20.04
C ALA A 360 12.91 20.08 -19.12
N ALA A 361 14.23 20.06 -18.88
CA ALA A 361 14.84 19.19 -17.87
C ALA A 361 14.29 19.49 -16.46
N PRO A 362 14.30 18.53 -15.53
CA PRO A 362 13.82 18.75 -14.17
C PRO A 362 14.60 19.84 -13.42
N THR A 363 13.89 20.75 -12.77
CA THR A 363 14.51 21.74 -11.87
C THR A 363 15.05 21.03 -10.64
N GLU A 364 16.35 21.21 -10.34
CA GLU A 364 16.94 20.65 -9.12
C GLU A 364 16.31 21.29 -7.87
N ILE A 365 15.83 20.47 -6.94
CA ILE A 365 15.21 20.90 -5.68
C ILE A 365 16.03 20.49 -4.44
N GLU A 366 16.98 19.58 -4.62
CA GLU A 366 17.92 19.10 -3.62
C GLU A 366 19.11 18.41 -4.32
N HIS A 367 20.18 18.13 -3.58
CA HIS A 367 21.37 17.45 -4.08
C HIS A 367 21.89 16.45 -3.05
N GLY A 368 22.69 15.47 -3.49
CA GLY A 368 23.29 14.44 -2.64
C GLY A 368 22.76 13.04 -2.97
N GLU A 369 22.80 12.16 -1.98
CA GLU A 369 22.42 10.75 -2.15
C GLU A 369 21.64 10.21 -0.94
N ILE A 370 20.83 9.19 -1.19
CA ILE A 370 20.18 8.36 -0.16
C ILE A 370 20.73 6.94 -0.29
N MET A 371 21.09 6.32 0.85
CA MET A 371 21.48 4.92 0.89
C MET A 371 20.27 4.03 1.20
N GLY A 372 20.15 2.89 0.51
CA GLY A 372 19.14 1.87 0.79
C GLY A 372 19.51 0.51 0.21
N GLY A 373 18.55 -0.42 0.19
CA GLY A 373 18.73 -1.78 -0.34
C GLY A 373 18.98 -2.85 0.72
N PHE A 374 18.58 -2.59 1.97
CA PHE A 374 18.73 -3.50 3.10
C PHE A 374 17.52 -4.45 3.23
N ALA A 375 17.12 -5.08 2.12
CA ALA A 375 16.13 -6.16 2.16
C ALA A 375 16.70 -7.42 2.84
N HIS A 376 15.86 -8.43 3.10
CA HIS A 376 16.24 -9.59 3.93
C HIS A 376 17.54 -10.27 3.47
N ASN A 377 17.73 -10.50 2.18
CA ASN A 377 18.93 -11.15 1.65
C ASN A 377 20.20 -10.34 1.93
N GLN A 378 20.15 -9.02 1.74
CA GLN A 378 21.29 -8.14 2.01
C GLN A 378 21.61 -8.07 3.50
N VAL A 379 20.59 -8.02 4.36
CA VAL A 379 20.78 -8.01 5.83
C VAL A 379 21.32 -9.36 6.32
N PHE A 380 20.89 -10.47 5.71
CA PHE A 380 21.41 -11.80 6.04
C PHE A 380 22.89 -11.97 5.69
N GLN A 381 23.35 -11.36 4.60
CA GLN A 381 24.79 -11.31 4.30
C GLN A 381 25.59 -10.51 5.34
N LEU A 382 24.93 -9.60 6.06
CA LEU A 382 25.52 -8.81 7.15
C LEU A 382 25.20 -9.38 8.53
N ALA A 383 24.57 -10.55 8.63
CA ALA A 383 24.03 -11.08 9.88
C ALA A 383 25.11 -11.20 10.97
N ASP A 384 26.29 -11.74 10.64
CA ASP A 384 27.39 -11.88 11.63
C ASP A 384 27.80 -10.53 12.21
N LYS A 385 27.92 -9.51 11.36
CA LYS A 385 28.29 -8.15 11.77
C LYS A 385 27.20 -7.50 12.62
N VAL A 386 25.93 -7.69 12.25
CA VAL A 386 24.78 -7.20 13.03
C VAL A 386 24.71 -7.89 14.39
N VAL A 387 24.90 -9.21 14.42
CA VAL A 387 24.87 -10.02 15.66
C VAL A 387 26.02 -9.64 16.57
N GLU A 388 27.23 -9.45 16.03
CA GLU A 388 28.38 -8.96 16.79
C GLU A 388 28.14 -7.56 17.36
N ALA A 389 27.58 -6.66 16.57
CA ALA A 389 27.24 -5.31 17.02
C ALA A 389 26.20 -5.32 18.16
N VAL A 390 25.22 -6.22 18.12
CA VAL A 390 24.26 -6.40 19.21
C VAL A 390 24.92 -7.03 20.44
N LYS A 391 25.70 -8.10 20.28
CA LYS A 391 26.36 -8.80 21.40
C LYS A 391 27.41 -7.94 22.11
N SER A 392 28.12 -7.08 21.37
CA SER A 392 29.09 -6.13 21.94
C SER A 392 28.44 -4.92 22.61
N GLY A 393 27.12 -4.73 22.43
CA GLY A 393 26.40 -3.55 22.91
C GLY A 393 26.57 -2.30 22.02
N ALA A 394 27.23 -2.42 20.86
CA ALA A 394 27.35 -1.31 19.91
C ALA A 394 25.99 -0.92 19.30
N ILE A 395 25.11 -1.91 19.08
CA ILE A 395 23.69 -1.68 18.76
C ILE A 395 22.86 -2.14 19.95
N ARG A 396 22.27 -1.18 20.65
CA ARG A 396 21.41 -1.43 21.81
C ARG A 396 20.00 -1.84 21.41
N LYS A 397 19.41 -1.16 20.42
CA LYS A 397 18.04 -1.43 19.94
C LYS A 397 17.88 -1.16 18.44
N PHE A 398 16.97 -1.91 17.84
CA PHE A 398 16.39 -1.60 16.53
C PHE A 398 15.03 -0.95 16.70
N ILE A 399 14.72 0.02 15.85
CA ILE A 399 13.45 0.73 15.86
C ILE A 399 12.83 0.59 14.48
N VAL A 400 11.76 -0.19 14.37
CA VAL A 400 10.98 -0.30 13.15
C VAL A 400 10.13 0.96 13.02
N MET A 401 10.52 1.84 12.10
CA MET A 401 9.80 3.08 11.75
C MET A 401 9.19 3.02 10.35
N ALA A 402 8.85 1.81 9.89
CA ALA A 402 8.25 1.56 8.58
C ALA A 402 6.82 2.11 8.45
N GLY A 403 6.28 2.01 7.24
CA GLY A 403 4.89 2.28 6.90
C GLY A 403 4.70 3.46 5.97
N CYS A 404 3.65 4.25 6.18
CA CYS A 404 3.24 5.31 5.25
C CYS A 404 3.32 6.72 5.85
N ASP A 405 3.81 7.68 5.05
CA ASP A 405 3.79 9.10 5.38
C ASP A 405 2.45 9.77 5.03
N GLY A 406 2.26 11.03 5.46
CA GLY A 406 1.09 11.87 5.20
C GLY A 406 1.31 13.35 5.55
N ARG A 407 0.25 14.15 5.46
CA ARG A 407 0.28 15.63 5.54
C ARG A 407 0.23 16.18 6.96
N MET A 408 -0.39 15.47 7.90
CA MET A 408 -0.60 15.98 9.25
C MET A 408 0.72 16.36 9.92
N ARG A 409 0.81 17.59 10.46
CA ARG A 409 2.02 18.09 11.14
C ARG A 409 2.42 17.27 12.36
N SER A 410 1.49 16.53 12.97
CA SER A 410 1.82 15.60 14.06
C SER A 410 2.82 14.52 13.64
N ARG A 411 3.05 14.29 12.34
CA ARG A 411 4.09 13.40 11.83
C ARG A 411 5.50 13.94 11.98
N ASP A 412 5.67 15.22 12.30
CA ASP A 412 6.97 15.79 12.67
C ASP A 412 7.55 15.06 13.89
N TYR A 413 6.69 14.42 14.71
CA TYR A 413 7.07 13.41 15.71
C TYR A 413 8.11 12.42 15.19
N TYR A 414 7.93 11.84 14.00
CA TYR A 414 8.83 10.80 13.49
C TYR A 414 10.20 11.36 13.09
N THR A 415 10.24 12.59 12.59
CA THR A 415 11.50 13.29 12.29
C THR A 415 12.24 13.60 13.60
N THR A 416 11.58 14.27 14.54
CA THR A 416 12.18 14.62 15.84
C THR A 416 12.59 13.38 16.63
N PHE A 417 11.79 12.32 16.61
CA PHE A 417 12.13 11.05 17.24
C PHE A 417 13.42 10.48 16.64
N ALA A 418 13.55 10.41 15.31
CA ALA A 418 14.74 9.91 14.64
C ALA A 418 16.00 10.75 14.92
N GLU A 419 15.87 12.08 15.01
CA GLU A 419 16.97 12.99 15.37
C GLU A 419 17.44 12.80 16.81
N MET A 420 16.49 12.55 17.74
CA MET A 420 16.77 12.38 19.16
C MET A 420 17.25 10.98 19.52
N LEU A 421 17.09 9.99 18.63
CA LEU A 421 17.49 8.61 18.88
C LEU A 421 18.99 8.52 19.26
N PRO A 422 19.32 7.84 20.37
CA PRO A 422 20.71 7.62 20.77
C PRO A 422 21.54 6.98 19.67
N LYS A 423 22.82 7.36 19.58
CA LYS A 423 23.71 6.96 18.49
C LYS A 423 23.98 5.45 18.39
N ASP A 424 23.64 4.70 19.43
CA ASP A 424 23.73 3.23 19.53
C ASP A 424 22.45 2.50 19.08
N THR A 425 21.57 3.18 18.33
CA THR A 425 20.33 2.61 17.79
C THR A 425 20.29 2.64 16.27
N VAL A 426 19.56 1.68 15.69
CA VAL A 426 19.38 1.55 14.24
C VAL A 426 17.89 1.57 13.89
N ILE A 427 17.51 2.41 12.93
CA ILE A 427 16.16 2.45 12.36
C ILE A 427 16.06 1.40 11.25
N LEU A 428 15.02 0.56 11.31
CA LEU A 428 14.60 -0.33 10.24
C LEU A 428 13.37 0.28 9.56
N THR A 429 13.42 0.49 8.24
CA THR A 429 12.33 1.13 7.52
C THR A 429 11.98 0.42 6.21
N ALA A 430 10.73 0.60 5.82
CA ALA A 430 10.13 0.17 4.57
C ALA A 430 8.92 1.08 4.30
N GLY A 431 8.65 1.42 3.05
CA GLY A 431 7.56 2.31 2.67
C GLY A 431 7.87 3.80 2.85
N CYS A 432 6.98 4.65 2.34
CA CYS A 432 7.21 6.10 2.26
C CYS A 432 7.35 6.83 3.60
N ALA A 433 7.06 6.20 4.76
CA ALA A 433 7.40 6.75 6.08
C ALA A 433 8.90 7.12 6.19
N LYS A 434 9.77 6.44 5.44
CA LYS A 434 11.21 6.71 5.35
C LYS A 434 11.55 8.18 5.09
N TYR A 435 10.72 8.89 4.34
CA TYR A 435 10.99 10.27 3.92
C TYR A 435 10.97 11.29 5.07
N ARG A 436 10.53 10.87 6.26
CA ARG A 436 10.62 11.67 7.49
C ARG A 436 12.03 11.71 8.08
N TYR A 437 12.92 10.78 7.71
CA TYR A 437 14.23 10.67 8.35
C TYR A 437 15.37 10.14 7.46
N ASN A 438 15.10 9.65 6.25
CA ASN A 438 16.12 9.07 5.35
C ASN A 438 17.12 10.10 4.77
N LYS A 439 16.85 11.40 4.93
CA LYS A 439 17.71 12.51 4.50
C LYS A 439 18.42 13.24 5.64
N LEU A 440 18.35 12.72 6.88
CA LEU A 440 18.90 13.38 8.07
C LEU A 440 20.41 13.17 8.28
N GLY A 441 21.04 12.23 7.57
CA GLY A 441 22.46 11.95 7.75
C GLY A 441 22.81 11.40 9.15
N LEU A 442 22.04 10.42 9.65
CA LEU A 442 22.17 9.91 11.02
C LEU A 442 23.47 9.13 11.33
N GLY A 443 24.34 8.92 10.34
CA GLY A 443 25.62 8.22 10.46
C GLY A 443 25.50 6.68 10.44
N ASP A 444 26.55 6.01 10.87
CA ASP A 444 26.66 4.56 10.97
C ASP A 444 27.22 4.10 12.32
N ILE A 445 27.07 2.80 12.61
CA ILE A 445 27.64 2.11 13.77
C ILE A 445 28.55 1.02 13.22
N ASN A 446 29.88 1.20 13.34
CA ASN A 446 30.89 0.28 12.81
C ASN A 446 30.69 -0.05 11.32
N GLY A 447 30.27 0.93 10.52
CA GLY A 447 29.96 0.77 9.10
C GLY A 447 28.61 0.10 8.81
N ILE A 448 27.69 0.04 9.77
CA ILE A 448 26.27 -0.31 9.56
C ILE A 448 25.46 0.99 9.62
N PRO A 449 24.83 1.44 8.53
CA PRO A 449 24.06 2.68 8.54
C PRO A 449 22.97 2.67 9.61
N ARG A 450 22.75 3.81 10.26
CA ARG A 450 21.71 3.94 11.29
C ARG A 450 20.29 4.00 10.74
N VAL A 451 20.12 4.03 9.43
CA VAL A 451 18.83 3.85 8.73
C VAL A 451 19.01 2.75 7.70
N LEU A 452 18.35 1.61 7.92
CA LEU A 452 18.35 0.48 7.00
C LEU A 452 17.01 0.45 6.27
N ASP A 453 17.03 0.92 5.03
CA ASP A 453 15.87 0.94 4.15
C ASP A 453 15.75 -0.37 3.36
N ALA A 454 14.76 -1.17 3.72
CA ALA A 454 14.46 -2.45 3.08
C ALA A 454 13.73 -2.31 1.74
N GLY A 455 13.07 -1.16 1.49
CA GLY A 455 12.37 -0.91 0.24
C GLY A 455 10.95 -0.33 0.41
N GLN A 456 10.02 -0.80 -0.41
CA GLN A 456 8.63 -0.34 -0.48
C GLN A 456 7.84 -0.80 0.74
N CYS A 457 6.57 -0.40 0.87
CA CYS A 457 5.74 -0.85 1.99
C CYS A 457 5.57 -2.38 2.07
N ASN A 458 5.52 -3.10 0.94
CA ASN A 458 5.56 -4.57 0.89
C ASN A 458 6.84 -5.17 1.47
N ASP A 459 7.97 -4.45 1.40
CA ASP A 459 9.25 -4.91 1.93
C ASP A 459 9.30 -4.85 3.47
N SER A 460 8.20 -4.45 4.12
CA SER A 460 7.95 -4.77 5.55
C SER A 460 8.00 -6.29 5.80
N TYR A 461 7.76 -7.12 4.78
CA TYR A 461 8.04 -8.55 4.81
C TYR A 461 9.52 -8.85 5.12
N SER A 462 10.46 -8.12 4.50
CA SER A 462 11.89 -8.26 4.83
C SER A 462 12.14 -8.00 6.31
N LEU A 463 11.50 -6.98 6.90
CA LEU A 463 11.68 -6.65 8.32
C LEU A 463 11.16 -7.76 9.24
N ALA A 464 10.01 -8.37 8.91
CA ALA A 464 9.49 -9.51 9.64
C ALA A 464 10.41 -10.74 9.54
N VAL A 465 10.93 -11.02 8.34
CA VAL A 465 11.89 -12.11 8.07
C VAL A 465 13.21 -11.88 8.83
N ILE A 466 13.70 -10.64 8.88
CA ILE A 466 14.88 -10.27 9.67
C ILE A 466 14.62 -10.50 11.16
N ALA A 467 13.49 -10.06 11.70
CA ALA A 467 13.15 -10.27 13.10
C ALA A 467 13.08 -11.77 13.45
N LEU A 468 12.43 -12.58 12.60
CA LEU A 468 12.39 -14.04 12.77
C LEU A 468 13.79 -14.67 12.75
N LYS A 469 14.67 -14.20 11.87
CA LYS A 469 16.06 -14.71 11.83
C LYS A 469 16.85 -14.31 13.06
N LEU A 470 16.71 -13.08 13.54
CA LEU A 470 17.35 -12.64 14.78
C LEU A 470 16.86 -13.46 15.98
N LYS A 471 15.54 -13.73 16.07
CA LYS A 471 14.97 -14.61 17.10
C LYS A 471 15.66 -15.98 17.12
N GLU A 472 15.82 -16.59 15.94
CA GLU A 472 16.51 -17.88 15.77
C GLU A 472 17.97 -17.80 16.22
N VAL A 473 18.70 -16.78 15.76
CA VAL A 473 20.14 -16.61 16.05
C VAL A 473 20.42 -16.35 17.53
N PHE A 474 19.52 -15.63 18.22
CA PHE A 474 19.62 -15.38 19.66
C PHE A 474 19.00 -16.50 20.51
N GLY A 475 18.40 -17.54 19.89
CA GLY A 475 17.78 -18.66 20.60
C GLY A 475 16.59 -18.25 21.48
N LEU A 476 15.87 -17.20 21.10
CA LEU A 476 14.76 -16.66 21.89
C LEU A 476 13.46 -17.46 21.67
N HIS A 477 12.66 -17.61 22.72
CA HIS A 477 11.39 -18.34 22.63
C HIS A 477 10.28 -17.48 22.00
N ASP A 478 10.24 -16.20 22.33
CA ASP A 478 9.30 -15.21 21.81
C ASP A 478 10.04 -14.16 20.93
N ILE A 479 9.42 -13.76 19.82
CA ILE A 479 9.94 -12.70 18.95
C ILE A 479 9.96 -11.32 19.65
N ASN A 480 9.07 -11.13 20.63
CA ASN A 480 8.96 -9.89 21.40
C ASN A 480 10.07 -9.73 22.45
N GLU A 481 10.92 -10.75 22.66
CA GLU A 481 12.12 -10.65 23.49
C GLU A 481 13.29 -9.96 22.76
N LEU A 482 13.20 -9.78 21.43
CA LEU A 482 14.20 -9.06 20.67
C LEU A 482 14.24 -7.58 21.08
N PRO A 483 15.41 -6.92 21.01
CA PRO A 483 15.54 -5.49 21.30
C PRO A 483 14.99 -4.63 20.15
N ILE A 484 13.75 -4.89 19.71
CA ILE A 484 13.07 -4.21 18.62
C ILE A 484 11.87 -3.43 19.17
N ILE A 485 11.80 -2.15 18.82
CA ILE A 485 10.65 -1.28 19.09
C ILE A 485 9.88 -1.08 17.78
N TYR A 486 8.56 -1.25 17.80
CA TYR A 486 7.71 -1.01 16.62
C TYR A 486 7.01 0.34 16.76
N ASN A 487 7.53 1.37 16.09
CA ASN A 487 6.98 2.73 16.05
C ASN A 487 6.54 3.07 14.61
N ILE A 488 5.39 2.53 14.22
CA ILE A 488 4.92 2.45 12.84
C ILE A 488 4.03 3.65 12.49
N ALA A 489 4.28 4.24 11.31
CA ALA A 489 3.40 5.25 10.74
C ALA A 489 2.45 4.61 9.73
N TRP A 490 1.16 4.95 9.75
CA TRP A 490 0.20 4.43 8.76
C TRP A 490 -0.57 5.56 8.07
N TYR A 491 -1.12 5.27 6.89
CA TYR A 491 -1.97 6.21 6.16
C TYR A 491 -3.13 5.51 5.45
N GLU A 492 -2.83 4.50 4.63
CA GLU A 492 -3.80 3.82 3.76
C GLU A 492 -3.80 2.30 3.98
N GLN A 493 -4.44 1.56 3.07
CA GLN A 493 -4.86 0.17 3.28
C GLN A 493 -3.73 -0.85 3.17
N LYS A 494 -2.64 -0.56 2.43
CA LYS A 494 -1.45 -1.41 2.44
C LYS A 494 -0.79 -1.43 3.82
N ALA A 495 -0.81 -0.31 4.55
CA ALA A 495 -0.37 -0.30 5.95
C ALA A 495 -1.30 -1.10 6.88
N VAL A 496 -2.60 -1.19 6.58
CA VAL A 496 -3.55 -2.00 7.37
C VAL A 496 -3.24 -3.49 7.24
N ILE A 497 -2.99 -4.00 6.02
CA ILE A 497 -2.62 -5.41 5.86
C ILE A 497 -1.25 -5.73 6.48
N VAL A 498 -0.30 -4.78 6.44
CA VAL A 498 0.99 -4.94 7.14
C VAL A 498 0.79 -5.01 8.66
N LEU A 499 -0.07 -4.17 9.24
CA LEU A 499 -0.44 -4.25 10.65
C LEU A 499 -1.04 -5.62 10.99
N LEU A 500 -2.05 -6.07 10.23
CA LEU A 500 -2.68 -7.38 10.45
C LEU A 500 -1.67 -8.52 10.33
N ALA A 501 -0.74 -8.42 9.38
CA ALA A 501 0.34 -9.40 9.22
C ALA A 501 1.25 -9.45 10.47
N LEU A 502 1.69 -8.30 10.99
CA LEU A 502 2.50 -8.25 12.22
C LEU A 502 1.76 -8.84 13.42
N LEU A 503 0.47 -8.51 13.59
CA LEU A 503 -0.37 -9.08 14.65
C LEU A 503 -0.51 -10.61 14.49
N SER A 504 -0.69 -11.11 13.27
CA SER A 504 -0.78 -12.56 12.99
C SER A 504 0.53 -13.31 13.27
N LEU A 505 1.68 -12.63 13.16
CA LEU A 505 3.00 -13.16 13.51
C LEU A 505 3.28 -13.10 15.04
N GLY A 506 2.34 -12.57 15.83
CA GLY A 506 2.46 -12.46 17.27
C GLY A 506 3.29 -11.28 17.76
N ILE A 507 3.56 -10.29 16.90
CA ILE A 507 4.20 -9.04 17.32
C ILE A 507 3.25 -8.25 18.24
N LYS A 508 3.79 -7.79 19.36
CA LYS A 508 3.08 -7.01 20.38
C LYS A 508 3.69 -5.62 20.55
N GLU A 509 3.00 -4.77 21.31
CA GLU A 509 3.45 -3.43 21.70
C GLU A 509 3.73 -2.50 20.50
N ILE A 510 2.94 -2.65 19.43
CA ILE A 510 3.03 -1.78 18.24
C ILE A 510 2.52 -0.39 18.60
N HIS A 511 3.41 0.60 18.53
CA HIS A 511 3.05 2.02 18.52
C HIS A 511 2.64 2.42 17.12
N LEU A 512 1.38 2.78 16.94
CA LEU A 512 0.77 3.09 15.65
C LEU A 512 0.33 4.55 15.60
N GLY A 513 0.79 5.30 14.61
CA GLY A 513 0.53 6.73 14.54
C GLY A 513 0.42 7.33 13.12
N PRO A 514 0.20 8.65 13.04
CA PRO A 514 0.16 9.60 14.17
C PRO A 514 -1.17 9.60 14.95
N THR A 515 -2.19 8.87 14.47
CA THR A 515 -3.44 8.60 15.20
C THR A 515 -3.83 7.15 15.02
N LEU A 516 -4.63 6.60 15.93
CA LEU A 516 -5.26 5.29 15.69
C LEU A 516 -6.32 5.39 14.58
N PRO A 517 -6.60 4.30 13.85
CA PRO A 517 -7.63 4.27 12.82
C PRO A 517 -9.04 4.56 13.33
N ALA A 518 -9.75 5.45 12.64
CA ALA A 518 -11.14 5.82 12.95
C ALA A 518 -12.15 4.68 12.73
N PHE A 519 -11.78 3.68 11.93
CA PHE A 519 -12.61 2.50 11.71
C PHE A 519 -12.50 1.48 12.84
N LEU A 520 -11.67 1.72 13.87
CA LEU A 520 -11.65 0.91 15.09
C LEU A 520 -12.62 1.51 16.10
N SER A 521 -13.69 0.78 16.41
CA SER A 521 -14.61 1.17 17.51
C SER A 521 -13.88 1.14 18.86
N PRO A 522 -14.44 1.77 19.92
CA PRO A 522 -13.85 1.72 21.26
C PRO A 522 -13.62 0.29 21.79
N ASN A 523 -14.58 -0.62 21.57
CA ASN A 523 -14.45 -2.02 22.03
C ASN A 523 -13.41 -2.79 21.22
N VAL A 524 -13.37 -2.61 19.89
CA VAL A 524 -12.36 -3.27 19.04
C VAL A 524 -10.96 -2.73 19.35
N THR A 525 -10.83 -1.42 19.59
CA THR A 525 -9.58 -0.81 20.06
C THR A 525 -9.13 -1.44 21.39
N LYS A 526 -10.05 -1.60 22.34
CA LYS A 526 -9.76 -2.24 23.63
C LYS A 526 -9.24 -3.68 23.44
N VAL A 527 -9.84 -4.47 22.56
CA VAL A 527 -9.37 -5.83 22.24
C VAL A 527 -7.94 -5.81 21.67
N LEU A 528 -7.62 -4.87 20.78
CA LEU A 528 -6.26 -4.74 20.23
C LEU A 528 -5.24 -4.32 21.28
N VAL A 529 -5.62 -3.41 22.19
CA VAL A 529 -4.78 -3.00 23.33
C VAL A 529 -4.54 -4.17 24.28
N GLU A 530 -5.60 -4.87 24.71
CA GLU A 530 -5.51 -5.93 25.72
C GLU A 530 -4.77 -7.17 25.20
N ASN A 531 -4.96 -7.56 23.94
CA ASN A 531 -4.36 -8.78 23.38
C ASN A 531 -2.98 -8.56 22.75
N PHE A 532 -2.74 -7.38 22.18
CA PHE A 532 -1.54 -7.10 21.39
C PHE A 532 -0.74 -5.89 21.86
N GLY A 533 -1.21 -5.12 22.85
CA GLY A 533 -0.50 -3.93 23.33
C GLY A 533 -0.43 -2.80 22.28
N VAL A 534 -1.31 -2.79 21.28
CA VAL A 534 -1.33 -1.71 20.28
C VAL A 534 -1.67 -0.40 20.98
N SER A 535 -0.88 0.65 20.74
CA SER A 535 -1.15 1.97 21.30
C SER A 535 -0.81 3.10 20.34
N GLY A 536 -1.37 4.28 20.57
CA GLY A 536 -0.99 5.50 19.84
C GLY A 536 0.35 6.07 20.29
N ILE A 537 0.90 6.99 19.50
CA ILE A 537 2.08 7.76 19.86
C ILE A 537 1.79 8.76 20.99
N GLY A 538 2.78 9.02 21.84
CA GLY A 538 2.78 10.08 22.85
C GLY A 538 3.56 11.32 22.39
N THR A 539 4.24 11.99 23.32
CA THR A 539 5.31 12.93 22.95
C THR A 539 6.61 12.16 22.72
N VAL A 540 7.53 12.72 21.92
CA VAL A 540 8.84 12.10 21.66
C VAL A 540 9.56 11.76 22.97
N GLU A 541 9.58 12.68 23.93
CA GLU A 541 10.25 12.49 25.22
C GLU A 541 9.56 11.45 26.11
N SER A 542 8.23 11.35 26.04
CA SER A 542 7.48 10.32 26.77
C SER A 542 7.77 8.94 26.20
N ASP A 543 7.73 8.79 24.88
CA ASP A 543 7.95 7.50 24.22
C ASP A 543 9.41 7.06 24.33
N MET A 544 10.37 7.99 24.19
CA MET A 544 11.78 7.70 24.46
C MET A 544 12.01 7.22 25.89
N ARG A 545 11.38 7.85 26.90
CA ARG A 545 11.47 7.38 28.29
C ARG A 545 10.82 6.01 28.48
N LYS A 546 9.61 5.80 27.92
CA LYS A 546 8.91 4.49 27.96
C LYS A 546 9.82 3.37 27.46
N TRP A 547 10.62 3.65 26.44
CA TRP A 547 11.50 2.66 25.82
C TRP A 547 12.94 2.67 26.33
N GLY A 548 13.28 3.44 27.37
CA GLY A 548 14.65 3.53 27.89
C GLY A 548 15.66 4.02 26.85
N LEU A 549 15.24 4.94 25.98
CA LEU A 549 16.04 5.59 24.95
C LEU A 549 16.55 6.97 25.39
N THR A 550 16.29 7.38 26.63
CA THR A 550 16.93 8.55 27.23
C THR A 550 18.31 8.18 27.75
N ASN A 551 19.28 9.09 27.58
CA ASN A 551 20.56 9.01 28.28
C ASN A 551 20.32 9.59 29.69
N GLU A 552 19.86 8.75 30.62
CA GLU A 552 19.91 9.06 32.05
C GLU A 552 21.29 8.75 32.63
#